data_AF-A0A2E9D1U2-F1
#
_entry.id   AF-A0A2E9D1U2-F1
#
_cell.length_a   1.000
_cell.length_b   1.000
_cell.length_c   1.000
_cell.angle_alpha   90.00
_cell.angle_beta   90.00
_cell.angle_gamma   90.00
#
_symmetry.space_group_name_H-M   'P 1'
#
loop_
_entity.id
_entity.type
_entity.pdbx_description
1 polymer ?
#
loop_
_entity_poly.entity_id
_entity_poly.type
_entity_poly.pdbx_seq_one_letter_code
_entity_poly.pdbx_strand_id
1 'polypeptide(L)'
;MTVSVIDFLLATIAVAAGAIIQGISGVGGGFITVPFLAMISVNLLPGPVVVGSMSIAGLMAWREREHIDAKNIGWISLGTIAGAALGAWFLSGIAKEQLGLLFGGMILAGVLITSLGLHIPPNKLNSTLSGLGVGAMGATAGIGAPILAVLYQHESGPRIRSTLGVIYLVCSTLIASALAVFGHLGAAELGYALLLVPGYIIGYVLSQHVTRHFDHSATRYIVLGVSTAAALSLVYRSLFLE
;
A
#
# COMPACT_ATOMS: atom_id res chain seq x y z
N MET A 1 20.11 -4.38 12.85
CA MET A 1 19.32 -5.42 13.56
C MET A 1 18.79 -6.38 12.52
N THR A 2 19.20 -7.64 12.60
CA THR A 2 18.64 -8.74 11.79
C THR A 2 17.21 -9.00 12.24
N VAL A 3 16.25 -9.01 11.32
CA VAL A 3 14.85 -9.35 11.59
C VAL A 3 14.80 -10.76 12.19
N SER A 4 14.23 -10.93 13.38
CA SER A 4 14.16 -12.24 14.04
C SER A 4 13.13 -13.15 13.34
N VAL A 5 13.18 -14.45 13.61
CA VAL A 5 12.18 -15.41 13.09
C VAL A 5 10.76 -15.03 13.56
N ILE A 6 10.63 -14.51 14.78
CA ILE A 6 9.35 -14.06 15.33
C ILE A 6 8.85 -12.83 14.57
N ASP A 7 9.71 -11.85 14.34
CA ASP A 7 9.37 -10.64 13.56
C ASP A 7 8.93 -11.01 12.15
N PHE A 8 9.58 -12.01 11.55
CA PHE A 8 9.21 -12.51 10.23
C PHE A 8 7.83 -13.18 10.22
N LEU A 9 7.51 -14.00 11.22
CA LEU A 9 6.20 -14.62 11.35
C LEU A 9 5.10 -13.55 11.54
N LEU A 10 5.34 -12.56 12.40
CA LEU A 10 4.42 -11.45 12.62
C LEU A 10 4.23 -10.63 11.35
N ALA A 11 5.30 -10.34 10.62
CA ALA A 11 5.25 -9.62 9.34
C ALA A 11 4.45 -10.41 8.29
N THR A 12 4.67 -11.72 8.21
CA THR A 12 3.93 -12.62 7.31
C THR A 12 2.43 -12.62 7.63
N ILE A 13 2.06 -12.69 8.92
CA ILE A 13 0.66 -12.63 9.35
C ILE A 13 0.03 -11.27 9.01
N ALA A 14 0.74 -10.17 9.30
CA ALA A 14 0.25 -8.82 9.01
C ALA A 14 0.06 -8.58 7.49
N VAL A 15 1.01 -9.04 6.68
CA VAL A 15 0.92 -9.00 5.22
C VAL A 15 -0.23 -9.88 4.73
N ALA A 16 -0.38 -11.11 5.25
CA ALA A 16 -1.45 -12.01 4.86
C ALA A 16 -2.82 -11.42 5.20
N ALA A 17 -2.98 -10.81 6.37
CA ALA A 17 -4.22 -10.13 6.76
C ALA A 17 -4.54 -8.96 5.81
N GLY A 18 -3.55 -8.11 5.50
CA GLY A 18 -3.72 -7.04 4.52
C GLY A 18 -4.05 -7.56 3.12
N ALA A 19 -3.38 -8.62 2.68
CA ALA A 19 -3.63 -9.27 1.40
C ALA A 19 -5.04 -9.90 1.31
N ILE A 20 -5.59 -10.43 2.41
CA ILE A 20 -6.99 -10.89 2.47
C ILE A 20 -7.94 -9.72 2.22
N ILE A 21 -7.77 -8.61 2.95
CA ILE A 21 -8.59 -7.40 2.79
C ILE A 21 -8.51 -6.85 1.36
N GLN A 22 -7.30 -6.79 0.80
CA GLN A 22 -7.07 -6.33 -0.57
C GLN A 22 -7.65 -7.27 -1.62
N GLY A 23 -7.54 -8.58 -1.43
CA GLY A 23 -8.11 -9.57 -2.35
C GLY A 23 -9.64 -9.55 -2.38
N ILE A 24 -10.29 -9.29 -1.24
CA ILE A 24 -11.76 -9.19 -1.15
C ILE A 24 -12.25 -7.88 -1.75
N SER A 25 -11.71 -6.74 -1.28
CA SER A 25 -12.24 -5.41 -1.59
C SER A 25 -11.59 -4.73 -2.80
N GLY A 26 -10.44 -5.23 -3.25
CA GLY A 26 -9.60 -4.59 -4.28
C GLY A 26 -8.72 -3.47 -3.76
N VAL A 27 -8.92 -2.98 -2.54
CA VAL A 27 -8.20 -1.84 -1.93
C VAL A 27 -7.86 -2.13 -0.46
N GLY A 28 -7.17 -1.20 0.19
CA GLY A 28 -7.09 -1.17 1.65
C GLY A 28 -6.18 -2.17 2.35
N GLY A 29 -5.56 -3.13 1.66
CA GLY A 29 -4.59 -4.03 2.29
C GLY A 29 -3.43 -3.30 2.97
N GLY A 30 -2.94 -2.22 2.35
CA GLY A 30 -1.89 -1.37 2.92
C GLY A 30 -2.24 -0.75 4.28
N PHE A 31 -3.53 -0.53 4.56
CA PHE A 31 -3.97 -0.01 5.87
C PHE A 31 -3.72 -1.01 7.00
N ILE A 32 -3.75 -2.31 6.72
CA ILE A 32 -3.37 -3.33 7.69
C ILE A 32 -1.87 -3.58 7.62
N THR A 33 -1.31 -3.79 6.43
CA THR A 33 0.08 -4.22 6.31
C THR A 33 1.07 -3.20 6.87
N VAL A 34 0.98 -1.94 6.45
CA VAL A 34 2.02 -0.95 6.74
C VAL A 34 2.16 -0.58 8.23
N PRO A 35 1.09 -0.21 8.97
CA PRO A 35 1.25 0.11 10.39
C PRO A 35 1.87 -1.03 11.19
N PHE A 36 1.45 -2.26 10.94
CA PHE A 36 2.00 -3.43 11.64
C PHE A 36 3.46 -3.71 11.25
N LEU A 37 3.82 -3.60 9.97
CA LEU A 37 5.22 -3.71 9.55
C LEU A 37 6.07 -2.61 10.18
N ALA A 38 5.57 -1.37 10.28
CA ALA A 38 6.28 -0.26 10.89
C ALA A 38 6.51 -0.45 12.39
N MET A 39 5.56 -1.07 13.10
CA MET A 39 5.72 -1.44 14.51
C MET A 39 6.77 -2.54 14.72
N ILE A 40 6.89 -3.48 13.79
CA ILE A 40 7.88 -4.56 13.82
C ILE A 40 9.27 -4.01 13.49
N SER A 41 9.42 -3.37 12.34
CA SER A 41 10.69 -2.79 11.90
C SER A 41 10.47 -1.82 10.75
N VAL A 42 10.90 -0.57 10.93
CA VAL A 42 10.89 0.45 9.87
C VAL A 42 11.69 0.04 8.63
N ASN A 43 12.66 -0.88 8.73
CA ASN A 43 13.40 -1.39 7.57
C ASN A 43 12.55 -2.23 6.60
N LEU A 44 11.32 -2.63 6.99
CA LEU A 44 10.37 -3.32 6.10
C LEU A 44 9.63 -2.32 5.18
N LEU A 45 9.89 -1.02 5.34
CA LEU A 45 9.27 0.07 4.61
C LEU A 45 10.31 1.07 4.07
N PRO A 46 9.94 1.86 3.05
CA PRO A 46 8.81 1.65 2.14
C PRO A 46 9.14 0.63 1.03
N GLY A 47 10.43 0.41 0.74
CA GLY A 47 10.88 -0.45 -0.36
C GLY A 47 10.37 -1.89 -0.31
N PRO A 48 10.61 -2.65 0.78
CA PRO A 48 10.24 -4.06 0.84
C PRO A 48 8.75 -4.32 0.69
N VAL A 49 7.91 -3.51 1.35
CA VAL A 49 6.44 -3.63 1.24
C VAL A 49 5.94 -3.27 -0.17
N VAL A 50 6.51 -2.24 -0.81
CA VAL A 50 6.15 -1.86 -2.18
C VAL A 50 6.46 -3.00 -3.14
N VAL A 51 7.68 -3.55 -3.10
CA VAL A 51 8.09 -4.66 -3.99
C VAL A 51 7.31 -5.93 -3.67
N GLY A 52 7.14 -6.27 -2.38
CA GLY A 52 6.36 -7.43 -1.97
C GLY A 52 4.90 -7.37 -2.47
N SER A 53 4.27 -6.19 -2.39
CA SER A 53 2.89 -5.98 -2.83
C SER A 53 2.67 -6.20 -4.33
N MET A 54 3.73 -6.17 -5.14
CA MET A 54 3.64 -6.45 -6.58
C MET A 54 3.17 -7.88 -6.85
N SER A 55 3.46 -8.82 -5.94
CA SER A 55 3.01 -10.21 -6.05
C SER A 55 1.49 -10.32 -6.04
N ILE A 56 0.81 -9.73 -5.04
CA ILE A 56 -0.65 -9.70 -4.99
C ILE A 56 -1.24 -8.85 -6.12
N ALA A 57 -0.64 -7.72 -6.47
CA ALA A 57 -1.11 -6.86 -7.56
C ALA A 57 -1.12 -7.61 -8.90
N GLY A 58 -0.07 -8.38 -9.19
CA GLY A 58 0.00 -9.24 -10.37
C GLY A 58 -1.06 -10.35 -10.38
N LEU A 59 -1.29 -11.01 -9.24
CA LEU A 59 -2.34 -12.02 -9.11
C LEU A 59 -3.75 -11.42 -9.29
N MET A 60 -4.01 -10.23 -8.75
CA MET A 60 -5.25 -9.49 -8.95
C MET A 60 -5.45 -9.09 -10.41
N ALA A 61 -4.41 -8.57 -11.06
CA ALA A 61 -4.44 -8.21 -12.48
C ALA A 61 -4.74 -9.44 -13.36
N TRP A 62 -4.24 -10.62 -12.99
CA TRP A 62 -4.42 -11.84 -13.78
C TRP A 62 -5.82 -12.46 -13.66
N ARG A 63 -6.39 -12.52 -12.44
CA ARG A 63 -7.63 -13.26 -12.13
C ARG A 63 -8.84 -12.80 -12.92
N GLU A 64 -9.03 -11.50 -13.07
CA GLU A 64 -10.21 -10.89 -13.71
C GLU A 64 -9.79 -10.01 -14.90
N ARG A 65 -8.71 -10.40 -15.60
CA ARG A 65 -8.06 -9.58 -16.65
C ARG A 65 -8.98 -9.10 -17.77
N GLU A 66 -10.06 -9.82 -18.03
CA GLU A 66 -11.07 -9.45 -19.04
C GLU A 66 -11.82 -8.16 -18.70
N HIS A 67 -11.79 -7.74 -17.43
CA HIS A 67 -12.49 -6.55 -16.93
C HIS A 67 -11.57 -5.33 -16.75
N ILE A 68 -10.30 -5.40 -17.19
CA ILE A 68 -9.32 -4.31 -17.03
C ILE A 68 -9.76 -3.09 -17.85
N ASP A 69 -9.93 -1.95 -17.17
CA ASP A 69 -10.06 -0.64 -17.82
C ASP A 69 -8.73 0.13 -17.73
N ALA A 70 -7.98 0.13 -18.83
CA ALA A 70 -6.66 0.75 -18.89
C ALA A 70 -6.68 2.26 -19.20
N LYS A 71 -7.86 2.88 -19.36
CA LYS A 71 -8.01 4.23 -19.95
C LYS A 71 -7.21 5.32 -19.22
N ASN A 72 -7.10 5.23 -17.90
CA ASN A 72 -6.44 6.25 -17.07
C ASN A 72 -5.05 5.85 -16.56
N ILE A 73 -4.59 4.63 -16.85
CA ILE A 73 -3.31 4.11 -16.33
C ILE A 73 -2.15 5.01 -16.74
N GLY A 74 -2.13 5.49 -17.98
CA GLY A 74 -1.07 6.39 -18.47
C GLY A 74 -1.00 7.71 -17.69
N TRP A 75 -2.15 8.34 -17.42
CA TRP A 75 -2.22 9.59 -16.66
C TRP A 75 -1.82 9.39 -15.19
N ILE A 76 -2.29 8.31 -14.57
CA ILE A 76 -1.86 7.92 -13.22
C ILE A 76 -0.35 7.71 -13.20
N SER A 77 0.19 6.95 -14.16
CA SER A 77 1.63 6.66 -14.25
C SER A 77 2.47 7.92 -14.38
N LEU A 78 2.06 8.88 -15.21
CA LEU A 78 2.74 10.17 -15.35
C LEU A 78 2.83 10.92 -14.02
N GLY A 79 1.70 10.99 -13.29
CA GLY A 79 1.68 11.55 -11.94
C GLY A 79 2.58 10.78 -10.99
N THR A 80 2.52 9.45 -11.01
CA THR A 80 3.29 8.57 -10.12
C THR A 80 4.78 8.69 -10.31
N ILE A 81 5.29 8.90 -11.53
CA ILE A 81 6.72 9.16 -11.75
C ILE A 81 7.16 10.40 -10.96
N ALA A 82 6.45 11.51 -11.14
CA ALA A 82 6.77 12.77 -10.45
C ALA A 82 6.58 12.64 -8.93
N GLY A 83 5.46 12.06 -8.50
CA GLY A 83 5.15 11.85 -7.09
C GLY A 83 6.16 10.93 -6.39
N ALA A 84 6.55 9.83 -7.02
CA ALA A 84 7.49 8.88 -6.45
C ALA A 84 8.89 9.47 -6.34
N ALA A 85 9.34 10.23 -7.35
CA ALA A 85 10.60 10.96 -7.28
C ALA A 85 10.59 12.00 -6.14
N LEU A 86 9.51 12.78 -6.01
CA LEU A 86 9.35 13.75 -4.92
C LEU A 86 9.30 13.07 -3.55
N GLY A 87 8.56 11.97 -3.41
CA GLY A 87 8.44 11.24 -2.16
C GLY A 87 9.75 10.57 -1.74
N ALA A 88 10.48 9.95 -2.68
CA ALA A 88 11.78 9.34 -2.43
C ALA A 88 12.85 10.39 -2.09
N TRP A 89 12.85 11.54 -2.80
CA TRP A 89 13.70 12.68 -2.47
C TRP A 89 13.41 13.23 -1.07
N PHE A 90 12.13 13.42 -0.74
CA PHE A 90 11.72 13.87 0.58
C PHE A 90 12.17 12.89 1.66
N LEU A 91 11.99 11.59 1.44
CA LEU A 91 12.42 10.53 2.35
C LEU A 91 13.94 10.58 2.62
N SER A 92 14.76 10.92 1.63
CA SER A 92 16.23 11.08 1.81
C SER A 92 16.61 12.17 2.81
N GLY A 93 15.72 13.13 3.07
CA GLY A 93 15.93 14.20 4.04
C GLY A 93 15.46 13.88 5.47
N ILE A 94 14.85 12.72 5.70
CA ILE A 94 14.25 12.36 6.99
C ILE A 94 15.21 11.49 7.79
N ALA A 95 15.47 11.89 9.04
CA ALA A 95 16.27 11.12 9.97
C ALA A 95 15.58 9.79 10.33
N LYS A 96 16.36 8.74 10.60
CA LYS A 96 15.82 7.39 10.83
C LYS A 96 14.85 7.33 12.00
N GLU A 97 15.12 8.12 13.03
CA GLU A 97 14.34 8.26 14.25
C GLU A 97 12.97 8.91 13.99
N GLN A 98 12.84 9.67 12.89
CA GLN A 98 11.59 10.34 12.50
C GLN A 98 10.74 9.51 11.54
N LEU A 99 11.24 8.36 11.05
CA LEU A 99 10.52 7.52 10.09
C LEU A 99 9.21 6.98 10.67
N GLY A 100 9.18 6.61 11.96
CA GLY A 100 7.95 6.16 12.61
C GLY A 100 6.87 7.24 12.62
N LEU A 101 7.24 8.49 12.94
CA LEU A 101 6.34 9.64 12.89
C LEU A 101 5.84 9.92 11.46
N LEU A 102 6.75 9.88 10.48
CA LEU A 102 6.39 10.04 9.07
C LEU A 102 5.38 8.98 8.63
N PHE A 103 5.68 7.70 8.85
CA PHE A 103 4.81 6.60 8.43
C PHE A 103 3.46 6.67 9.12
N GLY A 104 3.45 6.91 10.44
CA GLY A 104 2.22 7.09 11.22
C GLY A 104 1.36 8.24 10.68
N GLY A 105 1.96 9.39 10.42
CA GLY A 105 1.28 10.55 9.82
C GLY A 105 0.68 10.26 8.45
N MET A 106 1.43 9.57 7.59
CA MET A 106 0.97 9.18 6.24
C MET A 106 -0.16 8.15 6.28
N ILE A 107 -0.13 7.21 7.22
CA ILE A 107 -1.23 6.25 7.45
C ILE A 107 -2.49 7.01 7.89
N LEU A 108 -2.37 7.92 8.86
CA LEU A 108 -3.49 8.74 9.34
C LEU A 108 -4.06 9.62 8.23
N ALA A 109 -3.22 10.20 7.38
CA ALA A 109 -3.65 10.94 6.19
C ALA A 109 -4.44 10.03 5.25
N GLY A 110 -3.98 8.81 5.00
CA GLY A 110 -4.71 7.81 4.21
C GLY A 110 -6.06 7.46 4.82
N VAL A 111 -6.13 7.26 6.14
CA VAL A 111 -7.37 7.00 6.87
C VAL A 111 -8.34 8.16 6.71
N LEU A 112 -7.87 9.39 6.87
CA LEU A 112 -8.68 10.60 6.70
C LEU A 112 -9.24 10.70 5.28
N ILE A 113 -8.40 10.56 4.25
CA ILE A 113 -8.82 10.55 2.83
C ILE A 113 -9.92 9.51 2.59
N THR A 114 -9.73 8.31 3.13
CA THR A 114 -10.70 7.22 2.96
C THR A 114 -11.98 7.47 3.75
N SER A 115 -11.89 8.13 4.91
CA SER A 115 -13.05 8.40 5.78
C SER A 115 -13.93 9.53 5.24
N LEU A 116 -13.35 10.50 4.53
CA LEU A 116 -14.10 11.60 3.91
C LEU A 116 -15.04 11.14 2.80
N GLY A 117 -14.86 9.92 2.25
CA GLY A 117 -15.76 9.37 1.23
C GLY A 117 -15.81 10.20 -0.05
N LEU A 118 -14.76 10.99 -0.32
CA LEU A 118 -14.71 11.87 -1.49
C LEU A 118 -14.90 11.06 -2.76
N HIS A 119 -15.66 11.61 -3.71
CA HIS A 119 -15.76 11.06 -5.05
C HIS A 119 -15.07 11.99 -6.04
N ILE A 120 -14.00 11.49 -6.65
CA ILE A 120 -13.27 12.22 -7.69
C ILE A 120 -13.42 11.44 -9.00
N PRO A 121 -13.97 12.04 -10.07
CA PRO A 121 -14.14 11.34 -11.33
C PRO A 121 -12.79 11.10 -12.02
N PRO A 122 -12.58 9.93 -12.67
CA PRO A 122 -11.31 9.56 -13.29
C PRO A 122 -11.13 10.22 -14.67
N ASN A 123 -10.93 11.53 -14.67
CA ASN A 123 -10.49 12.31 -15.85
C ASN A 123 -8.96 12.45 -15.89
N LYS A 124 -8.41 13.00 -16.98
CA LYS A 124 -6.94 13.10 -17.19
C LYS A 124 -6.24 13.85 -16.05
N LEU A 125 -6.78 15.00 -15.64
CA LEU A 125 -6.19 15.83 -14.59
C LEU A 125 -6.24 15.13 -13.24
N ASN A 126 -7.43 14.67 -12.84
CA ASN A 126 -7.64 13.97 -11.57
C ASN A 126 -6.81 12.69 -11.48
N SER A 127 -6.69 11.95 -12.58
CA SER A 127 -5.86 10.75 -12.67
C SER A 127 -4.38 11.09 -12.49
N THR A 128 -3.90 12.18 -13.11
CA THR A 128 -2.51 12.64 -12.95
C THR A 128 -2.24 13.11 -11.52
N LEU A 129 -3.12 13.92 -10.92
CA LEU A 129 -2.99 14.39 -9.54
C LEU A 129 -3.07 13.22 -8.54
N SER A 130 -3.96 12.26 -8.80
CA SER A 130 -4.06 11.03 -8.01
C SER A 130 -2.77 10.23 -8.12
N GLY A 131 -2.24 10.06 -9.34
CA GLY A 131 -0.95 9.42 -9.57
C GLY A 131 0.19 10.08 -8.80
N LEU A 132 0.24 11.41 -8.77
CA LEU A 132 1.22 12.17 -7.99
C LEU A 132 1.12 11.85 -6.50
N GLY A 133 -0.09 11.89 -5.94
CA GLY A 133 -0.30 11.55 -4.54
C GLY A 133 0.03 10.08 -4.24
N VAL A 134 -0.36 9.15 -5.11
CA VAL A 134 -0.04 7.71 -5.01
C VAL A 134 1.47 7.49 -5.00
N GLY A 135 2.18 8.15 -5.90
CA GLY A 135 3.65 8.09 -5.97
C GLY A 135 4.29 8.64 -4.71
N ALA A 136 3.87 9.82 -4.25
CA ALA A 136 4.43 10.47 -3.07
C ALA A 136 4.16 9.69 -1.78
N MET A 137 2.91 9.26 -1.55
CA MET A 137 2.56 8.44 -0.38
C MET A 137 3.17 7.03 -0.47
N GLY A 138 3.23 6.45 -1.66
CA GLY A 138 3.84 5.15 -1.90
C GLY A 138 5.36 5.14 -1.68
N ALA A 139 6.06 6.17 -2.14
CA ALA A 139 7.51 6.29 -1.94
C ALA A 139 7.89 6.66 -0.50
N THR A 140 7.06 7.41 0.22
CA THR A 140 7.37 7.76 1.62
C THR A 140 6.94 6.68 2.60
N ALA A 141 5.73 6.12 2.48
CA ALA A 141 5.15 5.23 3.48
C ALA A 141 4.76 3.85 2.93
N GLY A 142 4.94 3.56 1.64
CA GLY A 142 4.50 2.28 1.06
C GLY A 142 2.97 2.13 0.95
N ILE A 143 2.21 3.23 1.07
CA ILE A 143 0.74 3.23 0.95
C ILE A 143 0.30 4.21 -0.14
N GLY A 144 -0.13 3.72 -1.31
CA GLY A 144 -0.79 4.55 -2.34
C GLY A 144 -2.30 4.27 -2.49
N ALA A 145 -2.81 3.20 -1.89
CA ALA A 145 -4.17 2.71 -2.08
C ALA A 145 -5.33 3.68 -1.73
N PRO A 146 -5.24 4.57 -0.72
CA PRO A 146 -6.35 5.45 -0.33
C PRO A 146 -6.80 6.38 -1.46
N ILE A 147 -5.84 6.91 -2.21
CA ILE A 147 -6.09 7.85 -3.30
C ILE A 147 -6.72 7.11 -4.50
N LEU A 148 -6.25 5.91 -4.81
CA LEU A 148 -6.83 5.07 -5.86
C LEU A 148 -8.23 4.58 -5.50
N ALA A 149 -8.51 4.33 -4.22
CA ALA A 149 -9.85 4.01 -3.76
C ALA A 149 -10.83 5.17 -4.03
N VAL A 150 -10.47 6.42 -3.72
CA VAL A 150 -11.30 7.60 -4.02
C VAL A 150 -11.63 7.73 -5.51
N LEU A 151 -10.69 7.37 -6.38
CA LEU A 151 -10.83 7.46 -7.84
C LEU A 151 -11.69 6.33 -8.44
N TYR A 152 -11.66 5.13 -7.85
CA TYR A 152 -12.27 3.91 -8.41
C TYR A 152 -13.40 3.28 -7.54
N GLN A 153 -13.77 3.86 -6.39
CA GLN A 153 -14.72 3.28 -5.42
C GLN A 153 -16.14 2.99 -5.94
N HIS A 154 -16.54 3.55 -7.08
CA HIS A 154 -17.87 3.35 -7.67
C HIS A 154 -17.90 2.35 -8.85
N GLU A 155 -16.76 1.73 -9.19
CA GLU A 155 -16.72 0.69 -10.21
C GLU A 155 -17.22 -0.65 -9.64
N SER A 156 -17.57 -1.60 -10.52
CA SER A 156 -17.97 -2.95 -10.08
C SER A 156 -16.80 -3.70 -9.45
N GLY A 157 -17.06 -4.56 -8.46
CA GLY A 157 -16.03 -5.31 -7.73
C GLY A 157 -14.97 -5.99 -8.62
N PRO A 158 -15.37 -6.76 -9.66
CA PRO A 158 -14.41 -7.38 -10.59
C PRO A 158 -13.55 -6.37 -11.35
N ARG A 159 -14.14 -5.26 -11.79
CA ARG A 159 -13.42 -4.19 -12.49
C ARG A 159 -12.47 -3.44 -11.56
N ILE A 160 -12.88 -3.16 -10.32
CA ILE A 160 -12.03 -2.57 -9.29
C ILE A 160 -10.80 -3.47 -9.09
N ARG A 161 -10.99 -4.75 -8.78
CA ARG A 161 -9.88 -5.65 -8.46
C ARG A 161 -8.89 -5.81 -9.61
N SER A 162 -9.36 -6.05 -10.84
CA SER A 162 -8.47 -6.26 -11.98
C SER A 162 -7.77 -4.97 -12.42
N THR A 163 -8.52 -3.87 -12.53
CA THR A 163 -7.98 -2.56 -12.95
C THR A 163 -7.00 -2.02 -11.92
N LEU A 164 -7.35 -2.07 -10.63
CA LEU A 164 -6.44 -1.66 -9.58
C LEU A 164 -5.25 -2.62 -9.45
N GLY A 165 -5.41 -3.91 -9.73
CA GLY A 165 -4.29 -4.85 -9.81
C GLY A 165 -3.22 -4.37 -10.80
N VAL A 166 -3.63 -3.98 -12.01
CA VAL A 166 -2.71 -3.43 -13.02
C VAL A 166 -2.13 -2.08 -12.57
N ILE A 167 -2.97 -1.17 -12.08
CA ILE A 167 -2.52 0.15 -11.62
C ILE A 167 -1.51 0.02 -10.49
N TYR A 168 -1.77 -0.82 -9.48
CA TYR A 168 -0.86 -1.08 -8.39
C TYR A 168 0.44 -1.69 -8.88
N LEU A 169 0.39 -2.65 -9.81
CA LEU A 169 1.60 -3.25 -10.36
C LEU A 169 2.47 -2.19 -11.07
N VAL A 170 1.87 -1.37 -11.94
CA VAL A 170 2.57 -0.30 -12.66
C VAL A 170 3.11 0.75 -11.67
N CYS A 171 2.27 1.27 -10.78
CA CYS A 171 2.65 2.29 -9.81
C CYS A 171 3.75 1.79 -8.87
N SER A 172 3.63 0.57 -8.32
CA SER A 172 4.65 -0.02 -7.46
C SER A 172 5.96 -0.25 -8.19
N THR A 173 5.94 -0.58 -9.49
CA THR A 173 7.16 -0.65 -10.31
C THR A 173 7.85 0.71 -10.39
N LEU A 174 7.08 1.77 -10.68
CA LEU A 174 7.59 3.13 -10.78
C LEU A 174 8.12 3.65 -9.43
N ILE A 175 7.39 3.38 -8.34
CA ILE A 175 7.80 3.74 -6.98
C ILE A 175 9.07 2.98 -6.59
N ALA A 176 9.14 1.67 -6.83
CA ALA A 176 10.33 0.87 -6.55
C ALA A 176 11.55 1.37 -7.34
N SER A 177 11.33 1.76 -8.60
CA SER A 177 12.38 2.34 -9.45
C SER A 177 12.89 3.67 -8.88
N ALA A 178 11.99 4.56 -8.45
CA ALA A 178 12.38 5.79 -7.78
C ALA A 178 13.14 5.51 -6.47
N LEU A 179 12.63 4.61 -5.62
CA LEU A 179 13.32 4.24 -4.38
C LEU A 179 14.73 3.69 -4.63
N ALA A 180 14.92 2.88 -5.68
CA ALA A 180 16.24 2.39 -6.08
C ALA A 180 17.19 3.52 -6.50
N VAL A 181 16.70 4.46 -7.32
CA VAL A 181 17.48 5.63 -7.79
C VAL A 181 17.93 6.51 -6.62
N PHE A 182 17.08 6.68 -5.60
CA PHE A 182 17.39 7.49 -4.41
C PHE A 182 18.12 6.71 -3.29
N GLY A 183 18.46 5.43 -3.52
CA GLY A 183 19.23 4.62 -2.57
C GLY A 183 18.42 3.99 -1.43
N HIS A 184 17.09 3.98 -1.53
CA HIS A 184 16.15 3.40 -0.54
C HIS A 184 15.69 1.97 -0.88
N LEU A 185 16.22 1.39 -1.96
CA LEU A 185 15.93 0.01 -2.36
C LEU A 185 17.20 -0.65 -2.93
N GLY A 186 17.89 -1.42 -2.11
CA GLY A 186 19.06 -2.21 -2.46
C GLY A 186 18.83 -3.71 -2.25
N ALA A 187 19.93 -4.47 -2.17
CA ALA A 187 19.87 -5.94 -2.05
C ALA A 187 19.24 -6.41 -0.73
N ALA A 188 19.46 -5.68 0.37
CA ALA A 188 18.89 -6.02 1.67
C ALA A 188 17.36 -5.85 1.66
N GLU A 189 16.88 -4.75 1.09
CA GLU A 189 15.46 -4.43 0.99
C GLU A 189 14.75 -5.40 0.04
N LEU A 190 15.41 -5.81 -1.06
CA LEU A 190 14.90 -6.87 -1.94
C LEU A 190 14.82 -8.22 -1.22
N GLY A 191 15.79 -8.54 -0.36
CA GLY A 191 15.74 -9.71 0.52
C GLY A 191 14.52 -9.69 1.43
N TYR A 192 14.25 -8.56 2.09
CA TYR A 192 13.03 -8.39 2.88
C TYR A 192 11.76 -8.48 2.03
N ALA A 193 11.76 -7.92 0.82
CA ALA A 193 10.61 -8.00 -0.08
C ALA A 193 10.25 -9.45 -0.41
N LEU A 194 11.25 -10.26 -0.76
CA LEU A 194 11.08 -11.70 -1.06
C LEU A 194 10.51 -12.46 0.14
N LEU A 195 10.94 -12.11 1.35
CA LEU A 195 10.42 -12.67 2.58
C LEU A 195 8.93 -12.35 2.79
N LEU A 196 8.45 -11.16 2.38
CA LEU A 196 7.03 -10.80 2.51
C LEU A 196 6.12 -11.48 1.47
N VAL A 197 6.67 -11.91 0.32
CA VAL A 197 5.89 -12.50 -0.80
C VAL A 197 5.03 -13.69 -0.38
N PRO A 198 5.51 -14.70 0.39
CA PRO A 198 4.68 -15.78 0.90
C PRO A 198 3.43 -15.30 1.63
N GLY A 199 3.54 -14.26 2.47
CA GLY A 199 2.40 -13.66 3.16
C GLY A 199 1.37 -13.10 2.19
N TYR A 200 1.82 -12.38 1.16
CA TYR A 200 0.94 -11.82 0.12
C TYR A 200 0.21 -12.92 -0.66
N ILE A 201 0.92 -13.98 -1.05
CA ILE A 201 0.35 -15.11 -1.79
C ILE A 201 -0.67 -15.86 -0.93
N ILE A 202 -0.29 -16.21 0.31
CA ILE A 202 -1.18 -16.93 1.25
C ILE A 202 -2.44 -16.10 1.48
N GLY A 203 -2.30 -14.81 1.81
CA GLY A 203 -3.45 -13.95 2.05
C GLY A 203 -4.34 -13.80 0.83
N TYR A 204 -3.76 -13.69 -0.37
CA TYR A 204 -4.53 -13.66 -1.60
C TYR A 204 -5.30 -14.96 -1.85
N VAL A 205 -4.68 -16.14 -1.69
CA VAL A 205 -5.36 -17.44 -1.87
C VAL A 205 -6.50 -17.62 -0.87
N LEU A 206 -6.27 -17.25 0.40
CA LEU A 206 -7.31 -17.28 1.43
C LEU A 206 -8.46 -16.31 1.10
N SER A 207 -8.15 -15.13 0.57
CA SER A 207 -9.16 -14.15 0.15
C SER A 207 -10.20 -14.73 -0.81
N GLN A 208 -9.78 -15.64 -1.70
CA GLN A 208 -10.65 -16.24 -2.72
C GLN A 208 -11.72 -17.15 -2.13
N HIS A 209 -11.42 -17.81 -1.00
CA HIS A 209 -12.35 -18.71 -0.30
C HIS A 209 -13.31 -17.93 0.59
N VAL A 210 -12.82 -16.81 1.13
CA VAL A 210 -13.50 -16.01 2.14
C VAL A 210 -14.43 -14.95 1.52
N THR A 211 -14.30 -14.65 0.22
CA THR A 211 -15.04 -13.58 -0.47
C THR A 211 -16.57 -13.68 -0.34
N ARG A 212 -17.12 -14.89 -0.11
CA ARG A 212 -18.58 -15.13 0.01
C ARG A 212 -19.19 -14.72 1.35
N HIS A 213 -18.39 -14.45 2.39
CA HIS A 213 -18.88 -14.27 3.76
C HIS A 213 -18.72 -12.84 4.31
N PHE A 214 -18.20 -11.89 3.52
CA PHE A 214 -17.83 -10.56 4.01
C PHE A 214 -18.78 -9.46 3.53
N ASP A 215 -19.38 -8.74 4.47
CA ASP A 215 -20.03 -7.45 4.22
C ASP A 215 -18.94 -6.38 4.01
N HIS A 216 -18.95 -5.77 2.83
CA HIS A 216 -17.98 -4.73 2.45
C HIS A 216 -18.03 -3.51 3.40
N SER A 217 -19.17 -3.23 4.00
CA SER A 217 -19.41 -2.05 4.84
C SER A 217 -18.72 -2.19 6.20
N ALA A 218 -18.97 -3.30 6.90
CA ALA A 218 -18.35 -3.58 8.21
C ALA A 218 -16.83 -3.71 8.10
N THR A 219 -16.35 -4.34 7.03
CA THR A 219 -14.92 -4.54 6.77
C THR A 219 -14.17 -3.21 6.70
N ARG A 220 -14.75 -2.20 6.02
CA ARG A 220 -14.15 -0.87 5.91
C ARG A 220 -13.94 -0.22 7.27
N TYR A 221 -14.96 -0.22 8.14
CA TYR A 221 -14.86 0.42 9.45
C TYR A 221 -13.86 -0.30 10.36
N ILE A 222 -13.83 -1.64 10.35
CA ILE A 222 -12.87 -2.42 11.13
C ILE A 222 -11.44 -2.10 10.68
N VAL A 223 -11.18 -2.12 9.37
CA VAL A 223 -9.85 -1.82 8.82
C VAL A 223 -9.42 -0.41 9.22
N LEU A 224 -10.25 0.60 8.99
CA LEU A 224 -9.90 1.99 9.35
C LEU A 224 -9.69 2.14 10.86
N GLY A 225 -10.52 1.51 11.70
CA GLY A 225 -10.37 1.56 13.16
C GLY A 225 -9.06 0.94 13.63
N VAL A 226 -8.74 -0.26 13.16
CA VAL A 226 -7.48 -0.96 13.50
C VAL A 226 -6.27 -0.16 13.01
N SER A 227 -6.31 0.35 11.79
CA SER A 227 -5.23 1.15 11.21
C SER A 227 -5.03 2.47 11.94
N THR A 228 -6.11 3.12 12.38
CA THR A 228 -6.05 4.33 13.19
C THR A 228 -5.37 4.03 14.52
N ALA A 229 -5.80 2.98 15.22
CA ALA A 229 -5.21 2.59 16.50
C ALA A 229 -3.72 2.26 16.35
N ALA A 230 -3.34 1.51 15.32
CA ALA A 230 -1.96 1.14 15.07
C ALA A 230 -1.09 2.36 14.68
N ALA A 231 -1.60 3.26 13.84
CA ALA A 231 -0.91 4.48 13.45
C ALA A 231 -0.73 5.45 14.63
N LEU A 232 -1.76 5.64 15.46
CA LEU A 232 -1.67 6.44 16.69
C LEU A 232 -0.65 5.84 17.66
N SER A 233 -0.63 4.51 17.79
CA SER A 233 0.35 3.81 18.63
C SER A 233 1.78 4.02 18.11
N LEU A 234 1.98 3.99 16.79
CA LEU A 234 3.27 4.26 16.16
C LEU A 234 3.73 5.71 16.39
N VAL A 235 2.84 6.69 16.18
CA VAL A 235 3.13 8.11 16.44
C VAL A 235 3.47 8.34 17.92
N TYR A 236 2.69 7.76 18.83
CA TYR A 236 2.95 7.86 20.26
C TYR A 236 4.32 7.29 20.62
N ARG A 237 4.65 6.09 20.10
CA ARG A 237 5.95 5.46 20.34
C ARG A 237 7.11 6.33 19.86
N SER A 238 7.04 6.88 18.64
CA SER A 238 8.12 7.72 18.12
C SER A 238 8.24 9.10 18.77
N LEU A 239 7.21 9.58 19.50
CA LEU A 239 7.29 10.85 20.23
C LEU A 239 7.75 10.70 21.68
N PHE A 240 7.50 9.55 22.31
CA PHE A 240 7.64 9.40 23.76
C PHE A 240 8.51 8.23 24.21
N LEU A 241 8.86 7.28 23.32
CA LEU A 241 9.53 6.03 23.70
C LEU A 241 10.83 5.76 22.92
N GLU A 242 11.20 6.60 21.96
CA GLU A 242 12.46 6.56 21.17
C GLU A 242 13.31 7.80 21.46
#